data_AF-A0A931MRD0-F1
#
_entry.id   AF-A0A931MRD0-F1
#
_cell.length_a   1.000
_cell.length_b   1.000
_cell.length_c   1.000
_cell.angle_alpha   90.00
_cell.angle_beta   90.00
_cell.angle_gamma   90.00
#
_symmetry.space_group_name_H-M   'P 1'
#
loop_
_entity.id
_entity.type
_entity.pdbx_description
1 polymer ?
#
loop_
_entity_poly.entity_id
_entity_poly.type
_entity_poly.pdbx_seq_one_letter_code
_entity_poly.pdbx_strand_id
1 'polypeptide(L)'
;MAALWSVVAAATPASADGGTLRGRVLTAGAPLAGYDVTLFASGVPAPLGTARSGPDGAFTIDYTAPAGTPVVYAVATNPGDRRVTLASVLGAGVLPGDVVINERTTVATGFALARFTDGGRIDGGAPGLPNAAGMARNLVDPVSGEVGAVLATSPNGPDTETLGTFGSLADMIANCVAVPVVCDQLLNLAGEPGRGAAADTWQAMVNTARHPWQNVPALFALSKAGPAPYQPDRVLPPSAWTLALRFVGDGHSIDGPGNIAVDDDGNIWVTNNYQYAPSAQTPVCGANNLIRLTPTGQNFPGSPYTGGGLSGAGFGIDIDDDGNVWVANFGFAAPVPDCPEQDQPPHNSVSLFSSDGVALSPDEGFTQGGISWPQGTIVHGSGDVWFANCGNDSVTVYPGGDPGSARQLIDLGIVKPFGLAEGTGGT
;
A
#
# COMPACT_ATOMS: atom_id res chain seq x y z
N MET A 1 -5.51 34.37 57.41
CA MET A 1 -5.77 34.14 55.97
C MET A 1 -4.50 34.49 55.22
N ALA A 2 -3.72 33.49 54.82
CA ALA A 2 -2.48 33.68 54.07
C ALA A 2 -2.80 33.65 52.57
N ALA A 3 -2.42 34.70 51.85
CA ALA A 3 -2.61 34.82 50.41
C ALA A 3 -1.54 34.00 49.67
N LEU A 4 -1.96 32.97 48.93
CA LEU A 4 -1.11 32.25 47.99
C LEU A 4 -0.97 33.08 46.71
N TRP A 5 0.25 33.48 46.41
CA TRP A 5 0.64 34.07 45.13
C TRP A 5 0.98 32.93 44.16
N SER A 6 0.17 32.77 43.12
CA SER A 6 0.46 31.84 42.03
C SER A 6 1.54 32.43 41.13
N VAL A 7 2.74 31.84 41.15
CA VAL A 7 3.80 32.14 40.20
C VAL A 7 3.43 31.51 38.87
N VAL A 8 3.09 32.32 37.88
CA VAL A 8 2.98 31.87 36.48
C VAL A 8 4.40 31.58 36.00
N ALA A 9 4.76 30.31 35.93
CA ALA A 9 5.97 29.88 35.25
C ALA A 9 5.79 30.15 33.75
N ALA A 10 6.52 31.13 33.23
CA ALA A 10 6.63 31.32 31.78
C ALA A 10 7.26 30.05 31.19
N ALA A 11 6.51 29.33 30.38
CA ALA A 11 7.05 28.23 29.58
C ALA A 11 8.13 28.81 28.67
N THR A 12 9.37 28.39 28.87
CA THR A 12 10.45 28.60 27.90
C THR A 12 10.00 27.96 26.58
N PRO A 13 10.13 28.64 25.43
CA PRO A 13 9.87 28.00 24.15
C PRO A 13 10.79 26.79 24.05
N ALA A 14 10.22 25.61 23.81
CA ALA A 14 10.99 24.44 23.45
C ALA A 14 11.89 24.84 22.28
N SER A 15 13.19 24.63 22.41
CA SER A 15 14.12 24.73 21.29
C SER A 15 13.54 23.92 20.16
N ALA A 16 13.34 24.53 19.00
CA ALA A 16 13.03 23.77 17.80
C ALA A 16 14.24 22.86 17.56
N ASP A 17 14.07 21.55 17.76
CA ASP A 17 15.15 20.59 17.57
C ASP A 17 15.57 20.64 16.10
N GLY A 18 16.73 21.26 15.86
CA GLY A 18 17.35 21.30 14.55
C GLY A 18 17.88 19.92 14.17
N GLY A 19 17.68 19.53 12.93
CA GLY A 19 18.24 18.31 12.37
C GLY A 19 19.27 18.62 11.28
N THR A 20 20.15 17.66 11.02
CA THR A 20 21.06 17.70 9.87
C THR A 20 20.78 16.48 9.01
N LEU A 21 20.47 16.70 7.74
CA LEU A 21 20.34 15.65 6.72
C LEU A 21 21.59 15.66 5.85
N ARG A 22 22.22 14.49 5.69
CA ARG A 22 23.33 14.30 4.74
C ARG A 22 22.85 13.41 3.59
N GLY A 23 23.47 13.58 2.44
CA GLY A 23 23.13 12.71 1.33
C GLY A 23 23.95 12.94 0.08
N ARG A 24 23.60 12.20 -0.98
CA ARG A 24 24.21 12.31 -2.30
C ARG A 24 23.17 12.35 -3.41
N VAL A 25 23.42 13.17 -4.42
CA VAL A 25 22.69 13.14 -5.70
C VAL A 25 23.50 12.32 -6.69
N LEU A 26 22.92 11.26 -7.25
CA LEU A 26 23.59 10.31 -8.12
C LEU A 26 22.81 10.10 -9.43
N THR A 27 23.52 9.73 -10.50
CA THR A 27 22.97 9.11 -11.71
C THR A 27 23.76 7.86 -12.03
N ALA A 28 23.11 6.73 -12.26
CA ALA A 28 23.81 5.47 -12.58
C ALA A 28 24.95 5.11 -11.58
N GLY A 29 24.84 5.53 -10.32
CA GLY A 29 25.88 5.39 -9.29
C GLY A 29 27.01 6.43 -9.32
N ALA A 30 27.09 7.28 -10.35
CA ALA A 30 28.03 8.39 -10.44
C ALA A 30 27.48 9.68 -9.80
N PRO A 31 28.34 10.53 -9.21
CA PRO A 31 27.91 11.75 -8.54
C PRO A 31 27.42 12.85 -9.51
N LEU A 32 26.33 13.52 -9.12
CA LEU A 32 25.80 14.70 -9.80
C LEU A 32 26.12 15.96 -9.00
N ALA A 33 27.07 16.76 -9.49
CA ALA A 33 27.50 18.00 -8.86
C ALA A 33 26.63 19.20 -9.27
N GLY A 34 26.49 20.17 -8.35
CA GLY A 34 25.84 21.45 -8.61
C GLY A 34 24.32 21.42 -8.70
N TYR A 35 23.66 20.36 -8.25
CA TYR A 35 22.20 20.27 -8.16
C TYR A 35 21.71 21.04 -6.94
N ASP A 36 20.62 21.78 -7.10
CA ASP A 36 19.94 22.44 -5.99
C ASP A 36 19.05 21.40 -5.29
N VAL A 37 19.36 21.10 -4.03
CA VAL A 37 18.66 20.11 -3.22
C VAL A 37 17.77 20.82 -2.22
N THR A 38 16.48 20.53 -2.24
CA THR A 38 15.49 21.13 -1.35
C THR A 38 14.81 20.06 -0.53
N LEU A 39 14.77 20.25 0.79
CA LEU A 39 14.05 19.39 1.73
C LEU A 39 12.67 19.96 1.99
N PHE A 40 11.65 19.13 1.84
CA PHE A 40 10.25 19.49 2.04
C PHE A 40 9.58 18.60 3.08
N ALA A 41 8.53 19.12 3.69
CA ALA A 41 7.54 18.33 4.43
C ALA A 41 6.16 18.55 3.82
N SER A 42 5.37 17.47 3.75
CA SER A 42 3.94 17.54 3.41
C SER A 42 3.18 18.47 4.34
N GLY A 43 2.18 19.19 3.81
CA GLY A 43 1.44 20.22 4.53
C GLY A 43 2.23 21.47 4.94
N VAL A 44 3.56 21.54 4.71
CA VAL A 44 4.40 22.69 5.08
C VAL A 44 4.72 23.53 3.83
N PRO A 45 4.22 24.78 3.71
CA PRO A 45 4.40 25.56 2.48
C PRO A 45 5.87 25.87 2.14
N ALA A 46 6.66 26.23 3.15
CA ALA A 46 8.07 26.56 2.97
C ALA A 46 8.96 25.30 2.97
N PRO A 47 10.07 25.30 2.22
CA PRO A 47 11.11 24.29 2.41
C PRO A 47 11.62 24.25 3.85
N LEU A 48 11.98 23.05 4.32
CA LEU A 48 12.64 22.87 5.62
C LEU A 48 14.10 23.32 5.58
N GLY A 49 14.74 23.22 4.40
CA GLY A 49 16.12 23.62 4.17
C GLY A 49 16.54 23.34 2.73
N THR A 50 17.68 23.91 2.34
CA THR A 50 18.25 23.77 1.00
C THR A 50 19.76 23.58 1.05
N ALA A 51 20.32 22.87 0.10
CA ALA A 51 21.76 22.77 -0.13
C ALA A 51 22.05 22.69 -1.63
N ARG A 52 23.34 22.69 -1.97
CA ARG A 52 23.80 22.40 -3.33
C ARG A 52 24.77 21.24 -3.29
N SER A 53 24.63 20.28 -4.22
CA SER A 53 25.52 19.13 -4.26
C SER A 53 26.94 19.52 -4.66
N GLY A 54 27.92 18.96 -3.96
CA GLY A 54 29.35 19.15 -4.22
C GLY A 54 29.85 18.31 -5.41
N PRO A 55 31.16 18.37 -5.72
CA PRO A 55 31.77 17.60 -6.81
C PRO A 55 31.59 16.08 -6.71
N ASP A 56 31.46 15.56 -5.50
CA ASP A 56 31.19 14.14 -5.18
C ASP A 56 29.69 13.85 -5.03
N GLY A 57 28.83 14.78 -5.44
CA GLY A 57 27.38 14.69 -5.33
C GLY A 57 26.86 14.89 -3.90
N ALA A 58 27.74 15.07 -2.91
CA ALA A 58 27.34 15.15 -1.51
C ALA A 58 26.68 16.49 -1.19
N PHE A 59 25.71 16.46 -0.28
CA PHE A 59 25.07 17.65 0.26
C PHE A 59 24.84 17.49 1.78
N THR A 60 24.66 18.62 2.46
CA THR A 60 24.26 18.67 3.87
C THR A 60 23.25 19.79 4.03
N ILE A 61 22.09 19.46 4.61
CA ILE A 61 21.01 20.40 4.89
C ILE A 61 20.81 20.43 6.40
N ASP A 62 21.05 21.58 7.01
CA ASP A 62 20.54 21.87 8.34
C ASP A 62 19.11 22.36 8.20
N TYR A 63 18.19 21.78 8.97
CA TYR A 63 16.78 22.06 8.89
C TYR A 63 16.14 22.15 10.27
N THR A 64 15.00 22.83 10.34
CA THR A 64 14.15 22.82 11.53
C THR A 64 13.18 21.66 11.42
N ALA A 65 13.16 20.77 12.42
CA ALA A 65 12.20 19.66 12.42
C ALA A 65 10.77 20.23 12.34
N PRO A 66 9.94 19.76 11.38
CA PRO A 66 8.56 20.20 11.30
C PRO A 66 7.78 19.70 12.52
N ALA A 67 6.74 20.42 12.93
CA ALA A 67 5.84 19.95 13.97
C ALA A 67 5.07 18.71 13.51
N GLY A 68 4.82 17.77 14.43
CA GLY A 68 4.14 16.51 14.13
C GLY A 68 5.03 15.52 13.38
N THR A 69 4.41 14.66 12.56
CA THR A 69 5.09 13.59 11.81
C THR A 69 4.75 13.64 10.31
N PRO A 70 4.93 14.78 9.62
CA PRO A 70 4.67 14.85 8.19
C PRO A 70 5.60 13.92 7.42
N VAL A 71 5.16 13.51 6.24
CA VAL A 71 6.07 12.87 5.28
C VAL A 71 7.07 13.90 4.78
N VAL A 72 8.36 13.58 4.93
CA VAL A 72 9.51 14.39 4.50
C VAL A 72 10.09 13.76 3.23
N TYR A 73 10.49 14.62 2.29
CA TYR A 73 11.06 14.23 1.01
C TYR A 73 12.07 15.27 0.53
N ALA A 74 13.06 14.82 -0.23
CA ALA A 74 14.08 15.68 -0.84
C ALA A 74 13.94 15.69 -2.36
N VAL A 75 14.11 16.87 -2.96
CA VAL A 75 14.06 17.07 -4.42
C VAL A 75 15.38 17.70 -4.86
N ALA A 76 16.04 17.11 -5.85
CA ALA A 76 17.27 17.61 -6.45
C ALA A 76 17.00 18.05 -7.89
N THR A 77 17.13 19.34 -8.18
CA THR A 77 16.90 19.91 -9.51
C THR A 77 18.21 20.41 -10.11
N ASN A 78 18.45 20.09 -11.38
CA ASN A 78 19.59 20.65 -12.10
C ASN A 78 19.31 22.11 -12.48
N PRO A 79 20.07 23.09 -11.96
CA PRO A 79 19.84 24.51 -12.29
C PRO A 79 20.17 24.85 -13.75
N GLY A 80 21.02 24.06 -14.41
CA GLY A 80 21.33 24.23 -15.83
C GLY A 80 20.30 23.60 -16.76
N ASP A 81 19.51 22.63 -16.26
CA ASP A 81 18.45 21.96 -17.02
C ASP A 81 17.36 21.41 -16.09
N ARG A 82 16.35 22.22 -15.80
CA ARG A 82 15.30 21.88 -14.84
C ARG A 82 14.43 20.68 -15.23
N ARG A 83 14.51 20.21 -16.49
CA ARG A 83 13.86 18.97 -16.94
C ARG A 83 14.36 17.76 -16.14
N VAL A 84 15.60 17.82 -15.65
CA VAL A 84 16.20 16.81 -14.79
C VAL A 84 15.95 17.18 -13.33
N THR A 85 14.91 16.56 -12.76
CA THR A 85 14.56 16.67 -11.35
C THR A 85 14.38 15.27 -10.76
N LEU A 86 15.14 14.99 -9.71
CA LEU A 86 15.13 13.72 -8.99
C LEU A 86 14.48 13.91 -7.62
N ALA A 87 13.84 12.87 -7.10
CA ALA A 87 13.12 12.94 -5.83
C ALA A 87 13.37 11.70 -4.97
N SER A 88 13.35 11.87 -3.65
CA SER A 88 13.45 10.77 -2.68
C SER A 88 12.54 11.05 -1.50
N VAL A 89 11.48 10.25 -1.34
CA VAL A 89 10.68 10.25 -0.11
C VAL A 89 11.47 9.58 1.01
N LEU A 90 11.64 10.30 2.12
CA LEU A 90 12.43 9.84 3.26
C LEU A 90 11.58 9.12 4.29
N GLY A 91 10.28 9.44 4.36
CA GLY A 91 9.30 8.82 5.27
C GLY A 91 8.68 9.83 6.23
N ALA A 92 7.92 9.34 7.21
CA ALA A 92 7.34 10.11 8.29
C ALA A 92 8.05 9.82 9.62
N GLY A 93 8.13 10.81 10.50
CA GLY A 93 8.76 10.65 11.82
C GLY A 93 10.29 10.71 11.76
N VAL A 94 10.97 9.70 12.33
CA VAL A 94 12.44 9.67 12.40
C VAL A 94 13.03 9.51 10.99
N LEU A 95 13.80 10.51 10.58
CA LEU A 95 14.43 10.52 9.27
C LEU A 95 15.74 9.72 9.27
N PRO A 96 16.10 9.11 8.14
CA PRO A 96 17.45 8.58 7.95
C PRO A 96 18.51 9.70 8.03
N GLY A 97 19.68 9.39 8.60
CA GLY A 97 20.78 10.35 8.71
C GLY A 97 21.50 10.63 7.39
N ASP A 98 21.57 9.63 6.52
CA ASP A 98 22.16 9.69 5.18
C ASP A 98 21.14 9.23 4.14
N VAL A 99 21.07 9.92 3.00
CA VAL A 99 20.10 9.61 1.93
C VAL A 99 20.72 9.68 0.53
N VAL A 100 20.12 8.96 -0.41
CA VAL A 100 20.43 9.04 -1.83
C VAL A 100 19.23 9.57 -2.62
N ILE A 101 19.52 10.47 -3.54
CA ILE A 101 18.58 10.96 -4.55
C ILE A 101 19.10 10.49 -5.91
N ASN A 102 18.40 9.55 -6.53
CA ASN A 102 18.74 8.95 -7.82
C ASN A 102 17.48 8.56 -8.61
N GLU A 103 17.65 7.88 -9.72
CA GLU A 103 16.58 7.43 -10.61
C GLU A 103 15.62 6.46 -9.91
N ARG A 104 16.13 5.48 -9.17
CA ARG A 104 15.30 4.51 -8.43
C ARG A 104 14.47 5.18 -7.34
N THR A 105 15.06 6.10 -6.58
CA THR A 105 14.30 6.85 -5.56
C THR A 105 13.26 7.76 -6.20
N THR A 106 13.53 8.28 -7.40
CA THR A 106 12.57 9.09 -8.16
C THR A 106 11.39 8.25 -8.66
N VAL A 107 11.65 7.05 -9.19
CA VAL A 107 10.59 6.11 -9.60
C VAL A 107 9.73 5.70 -8.40
N ALA A 108 10.35 5.28 -7.30
CA ALA A 108 9.62 4.84 -6.10
C ALA A 108 8.77 5.98 -5.50
N THR A 109 9.34 7.19 -5.42
CA THR A 109 8.62 8.38 -4.97
C THR A 109 7.45 8.70 -5.90
N GLY A 110 7.68 8.75 -7.22
CA GLY A 110 6.67 9.08 -8.20
C GLY A 110 5.51 8.08 -8.24
N PHE A 111 5.80 6.77 -8.17
CA PHE A 111 4.77 5.73 -8.22
C PHE A 111 4.00 5.60 -6.91
N ALA A 112 4.68 5.52 -5.77
CA ALA A 112 4.00 5.32 -4.49
C ALA A 112 3.16 6.54 -4.08
N LEU A 113 3.63 7.76 -4.42
CA LEU A 113 2.98 9.02 -4.02
C LEU A 113 2.21 9.69 -5.17
N ALA A 114 1.92 8.96 -6.25
CA ALA A 114 1.31 9.53 -7.45
C ALA A 114 0.00 10.28 -7.16
N ARG A 115 -0.85 9.75 -6.28
CA ARG A 115 -2.12 10.41 -5.88
C ARG A 115 -1.95 11.62 -4.98
N PHE A 116 -0.79 11.75 -4.34
CA PHE A 116 -0.45 12.81 -3.39
C PHE A 116 0.46 13.89 -3.99
N THR A 117 0.84 13.75 -5.26
CA THR A 117 1.81 14.65 -5.89
C THR A 117 1.15 15.59 -6.88
N ASP A 118 1.24 16.90 -6.68
CA ASP A 118 0.79 17.90 -7.65
C ASP A 118 1.72 19.11 -7.66
N GLY A 119 1.97 19.68 -8.84
CA GLY A 119 2.82 20.86 -9.00
C GLY A 119 4.23 20.74 -8.38
N GLY A 120 4.83 19.54 -8.39
CA GLY A 120 6.13 19.30 -7.76
C GLY A 120 6.10 19.31 -6.23
N ARG A 121 4.94 19.05 -5.62
CA ARG A 121 4.76 18.96 -4.17
C ARG A 121 4.01 17.71 -3.78
N ILE A 122 4.36 17.14 -2.63
CA ILE A 122 3.61 16.05 -2.02
C ILE A 122 2.75 16.62 -0.89
N ASP A 123 1.45 16.38 -0.96
CA ASP A 123 0.48 16.79 0.05
C ASP A 123 -0.63 15.75 0.23
N GLY A 124 -1.22 15.70 1.42
CA GLY A 124 -2.20 14.68 1.80
C GLY A 124 -2.22 14.40 3.31
N GLY A 125 -3.21 13.61 3.74
CA GLY A 125 -3.43 13.28 5.15
C GLY A 125 -3.04 11.84 5.53
N ALA A 126 -2.96 11.60 6.83
CA ALA A 126 -2.91 10.25 7.40
C ALA A 126 -4.27 9.53 7.23
N PRO A 127 -4.27 8.19 7.17
CA PRO A 127 -3.09 7.31 7.14
C PRO A 127 -2.46 7.18 5.74
N GLY A 128 -3.17 7.59 4.68
CA GLY A 128 -2.84 7.25 3.31
C GLY A 128 -1.47 7.75 2.84
N LEU A 129 -1.11 9.00 3.16
CA LEU A 129 0.18 9.57 2.76
C LEU A 129 1.37 8.88 3.47
N PRO A 130 1.38 8.70 4.80
CA PRO A 130 2.38 7.89 5.49
C PRO A 130 2.49 6.45 4.94
N ASN A 131 1.36 5.79 4.67
CA ASN A 131 1.35 4.43 4.13
C ASN A 131 2.01 4.34 2.75
N ALA A 132 1.70 5.29 1.86
CA ALA A 132 2.34 5.42 0.56
C ALA A 132 3.85 5.68 0.67
N ALA A 133 4.28 6.54 1.59
CA ALA A 133 5.70 6.77 1.86
C ALA A 133 6.40 5.50 2.38
N GLY A 134 5.73 4.70 3.21
CA GLY A 134 6.20 3.39 3.64
C GLY A 134 6.34 2.41 2.47
N MET A 135 5.36 2.36 1.58
CA MET A 135 5.39 1.50 0.39
C MET A 135 6.51 1.83 -0.58
N ALA A 136 6.91 3.11 -0.68
CA ALA A 136 8.09 3.49 -1.47
C ALA A 136 9.36 2.76 -0.99
N ARG A 137 9.49 2.51 0.32
CA ARG A 137 10.64 1.80 0.90
C ARG A 137 10.68 0.31 0.53
N ASN A 138 9.54 -0.28 0.16
CA ASN A 138 9.51 -1.63 -0.37
C ASN A 138 10.09 -1.72 -1.80
N LEU A 139 10.11 -0.61 -2.54
CA LEU A 139 10.68 -0.51 -3.89
C LEU A 139 12.16 -0.12 -3.85
N VAL A 140 12.54 0.80 -2.96
CA VAL A 140 13.89 1.37 -2.88
C VAL A 140 14.28 1.65 -1.43
N ASP A 141 15.53 1.42 -1.06
CA ASP A 141 16.06 1.93 0.20
C ASP A 141 16.53 3.39 0.00
N PRO A 142 15.93 4.38 0.70
CA PRO A 142 16.31 5.79 0.53
C PRO A 142 17.72 6.11 1.07
N VAL A 143 18.31 5.24 1.90
CA VAL A 143 19.67 5.44 2.45
C VAL A 143 20.73 5.07 1.42
N SER A 144 20.62 3.87 0.83
CA SER A 144 21.57 3.40 -0.19
C SER A 144 21.21 3.84 -1.61
N GLY A 145 19.94 4.14 -1.87
CA GLY A 145 19.39 4.33 -3.20
C GLY A 145 19.31 3.05 -4.03
N GLU A 146 19.50 1.88 -3.40
CA GLU A 146 19.41 0.54 -3.99
C GLU A 146 17.98 -0.01 -3.96
N VAL A 147 17.72 -1.08 -4.72
CA VAL A 147 16.42 -1.76 -4.72
C VAL A 147 16.08 -2.23 -3.31
N GLY A 148 14.86 -1.96 -2.86
CA GLY A 148 14.38 -2.35 -1.54
C GLY A 148 14.31 -3.87 -1.39
N ALA A 149 14.52 -4.37 -0.17
CA ALA A 149 14.59 -5.81 0.09
C ALA A 149 13.33 -6.56 -0.38
N VAL A 150 12.14 -5.98 -0.17
CA VAL A 150 10.86 -6.59 -0.59
C VAL A 150 10.80 -6.79 -2.10
N LEU A 151 11.23 -5.81 -2.90
CA LEU A 151 11.27 -5.93 -4.35
C LEU A 151 12.41 -6.85 -4.82
N ALA A 152 13.55 -6.85 -4.13
CA ALA A 152 14.75 -7.60 -4.53
C ALA A 152 14.62 -9.13 -4.34
N THR A 153 13.77 -9.60 -3.43
CA THR A 153 13.69 -11.03 -3.06
C THR A 153 12.38 -11.69 -3.46
N SER A 154 12.38 -13.02 -3.55
CA SER A 154 11.15 -13.84 -3.66
C SER A 154 10.17 -13.48 -2.54
N PRO A 155 8.85 -13.44 -2.78
CA PRO A 155 8.13 -13.82 -4.01
C PRO A 155 8.03 -12.69 -5.06
N ASN A 156 8.82 -11.63 -4.91
CA ASN A 156 9.04 -10.60 -5.94
C ASN A 156 10.32 -10.97 -6.69
N GLY A 157 11.34 -10.11 -6.70
CA GLY A 157 12.61 -10.39 -7.36
C GLY A 157 12.40 -10.85 -8.82
N PRO A 158 12.99 -11.97 -9.25
CA PRO A 158 12.78 -12.54 -10.58
C PRO A 158 11.43 -13.25 -10.76
N ASP A 159 10.66 -13.49 -9.69
CA ASP A 159 9.39 -14.24 -9.73
C ASP A 159 8.22 -13.37 -10.24
N THR A 160 8.42 -12.05 -10.33
CA THR A 160 7.43 -11.09 -10.82
C THR A 160 8.06 -10.15 -11.86
N GLU A 161 7.21 -9.46 -12.61
CA GLU A 161 7.69 -8.48 -13.61
C GLU A 161 8.13 -7.14 -13.00
N THR A 162 7.84 -6.91 -11.72
CA THR A 162 8.00 -5.59 -11.07
C THR A 162 9.45 -5.16 -10.98
N LEU A 163 10.39 -6.06 -10.67
CA LEU A 163 11.81 -5.71 -10.57
C LEU A 163 12.34 -5.20 -11.91
N GLY A 164 12.07 -5.93 -12.99
CA GLY A 164 12.46 -5.52 -14.34
C GLY A 164 11.76 -4.25 -14.81
N THR A 165 10.47 -4.08 -14.48
CA THR A 165 9.70 -2.88 -14.80
C THR A 165 10.25 -1.65 -14.08
N PHE A 166 10.59 -1.79 -12.80
CA PHE A 166 11.22 -0.75 -11.98
C PHE A 166 12.59 -0.34 -12.54
N GLY A 167 13.42 -1.33 -12.94
CA GLY A 167 14.70 -1.09 -13.62
C GLY A 167 14.52 -0.27 -14.90
N SER A 168 13.60 -0.66 -15.79
CA SER A 168 13.37 0.08 -17.03
C SER A 168 12.83 1.50 -16.82
N LEU A 169 12.00 1.73 -15.79
CA LEU A 169 11.57 3.09 -15.44
C LEU A 169 12.74 3.95 -14.95
N ALA A 170 13.65 3.38 -14.15
CA ALA A 170 14.86 4.06 -13.71
C ALA A 170 15.80 4.34 -14.89
N ASP A 171 15.91 3.42 -15.84
CA ASP A 171 16.68 3.61 -17.08
C ASP A 171 16.14 4.74 -17.95
N MET A 172 14.81 4.96 -18.02
CA MET A 172 14.27 6.12 -18.74
C MET A 172 14.80 7.44 -18.19
N ILE A 173 14.88 7.55 -16.86
CA ILE A 173 15.41 8.75 -16.20
C ILE A 173 16.93 8.85 -16.46
N ALA A 174 17.68 7.77 -16.28
CA ALA A 174 19.13 7.77 -16.53
C ALA A 174 19.47 8.15 -17.98
N ASN A 175 18.68 7.67 -18.93
CA ASN A 175 18.83 7.99 -20.35
C ASN A 175 18.44 9.44 -20.65
N CYS A 176 17.42 10.00 -19.99
CA CYS A 176 17.14 11.45 -20.04
C CYS A 176 18.34 12.27 -19.53
N VAL A 177 18.92 11.88 -18.39
CA VAL A 177 20.08 12.58 -17.79
C VAL A 177 21.26 12.58 -18.76
N ALA A 178 21.52 11.45 -19.41
CA ALA A 178 22.66 11.28 -20.30
C ALA A 178 22.46 11.91 -21.70
N VAL A 179 21.23 11.94 -22.21
CA VAL A 179 20.93 12.29 -23.61
C VAL A 179 19.78 13.30 -23.69
N PRO A 180 20.05 14.58 -24.00
CA PRO A 180 19.03 15.64 -23.99
C PRO A 180 17.78 15.36 -24.84
N VAL A 181 17.95 14.76 -26.02
CA VAL A 181 16.81 14.43 -26.90
C VAL A 181 15.94 13.31 -26.34
N VAL A 182 16.52 12.35 -25.62
CA VAL A 182 15.76 11.31 -24.91
C VAL A 182 14.95 11.95 -23.79
N CYS A 183 15.51 12.96 -23.12
CA CYS A 183 14.77 13.68 -22.10
C CYS A 183 13.56 14.42 -22.65
N ASP A 184 13.70 15.12 -23.78
CA ASP A 184 12.56 15.76 -24.46
C ASP A 184 11.48 14.74 -24.84
N GLN A 185 11.87 13.58 -25.34
CA GLN A 185 10.94 12.51 -25.69
C GLN A 185 10.22 11.94 -24.46
N LEU A 186 10.95 11.70 -23.36
CA LEU A 186 10.38 11.19 -22.12
C LEU A 186 9.30 12.13 -21.60
N LEU A 187 9.59 13.42 -21.49
CA LEU A 187 8.64 14.39 -20.95
C LEU A 187 7.39 14.52 -21.82
N ASN A 188 7.54 14.46 -23.14
CA ASN A 188 6.40 14.50 -24.05
C ASN A 188 5.55 13.22 -23.96
N LEU A 189 6.17 12.04 -23.90
CA LEU A 189 5.45 10.76 -23.88
C LEU A 189 4.79 10.48 -22.52
N ALA A 190 5.42 10.90 -21.42
CA ALA A 190 4.89 10.82 -20.06
C ALA A 190 4.10 12.08 -19.66
N GLY A 191 3.62 12.86 -20.63
CA GLY A 191 2.72 13.99 -20.39
C GLY A 191 1.35 13.56 -19.88
N GLU A 192 0.65 14.47 -19.20
CA GLU A 192 -0.71 14.21 -18.73
C GLU A 192 -1.71 14.35 -19.90
N PRO A 193 -2.63 13.38 -20.10
CA PRO A 193 -3.62 13.44 -21.18
C PRO A 193 -4.39 14.76 -21.20
N GLY A 194 -4.27 15.50 -22.30
CA GLY A 194 -4.95 16.78 -22.49
C GLY A 194 -4.31 17.99 -21.80
N ARG A 195 -3.21 17.82 -21.03
CA ARG A 195 -2.49 18.92 -20.38
C ARG A 195 -1.08 19.17 -20.91
N GLY A 196 -0.51 18.23 -21.66
CA GLY A 196 0.77 18.39 -22.34
C GLY A 196 1.93 17.65 -21.66
N ALA A 197 3.16 17.99 -22.04
CA ALA A 197 4.37 17.32 -21.55
C ALA A 197 4.53 17.44 -20.02
N ALA A 198 5.16 16.44 -19.41
CA ALA A 198 5.57 16.50 -18.01
C ALA A 198 6.57 17.64 -17.78
N ALA A 199 6.50 18.27 -16.60
CA ALA A 199 7.38 19.39 -16.26
C ALA A 199 8.86 18.95 -16.14
N ASP A 200 9.09 17.75 -15.60
CA ASP A 200 10.40 17.18 -15.33
C ASP A 200 10.31 15.65 -15.17
N THR A 201 11.46 15.01 -14.95
CA THR A 201 11.58 13.56 -14.78
C THR A 201 10.80 12.99 -13.60
N TRP A 202 10.59 13.75 -12.51
CA TRP A 202 9.79 13.29 -11.38
C TRP A 202 8.30 13.32 -11.72
N GLN A 203 7.83 14.43 -12.30
CA GLN A 203 6.44 14.51 -12.78
C GLN A 203 6.15 13.48 -13.88
N ALA A 204 7.13 13.13 -14.73
CA ALA A 204 7.00 12.07 -15.71
C ALA A 204 6.71 10.71 -15.07
N MET A 205 7.34 10.39 -13.92
CA MET A 205 7.06 9.15 -13.19
C MET A 205 5.68 9.19 -12.52
N VAL A 206 5.29 10.32 -11.94
CA VAL A 206 3.94 10.52 -11.38
C VAL A 206 2.87 10.32 -12.45
N ASN A 207 3.06 10.92 -13.63
CA ASN A 207 2.12 10.80 -14.75
C ASN A 207 2.06 9.38 -15.30
N THR A 208 3.22 8.70 -15.44
CA THR A 208 3.28 7.29 -15.85
C THR A 208 2.52 6.41 -14.86
N ALA A 209 2.64 6.64 -13.55
CA ALA A 209 1.88 5.90 -12.55
C ALA A 209 0.37 6.16 -12.61
N ARG A 210 -0.05 7.39 -12.93
CA ARG A 210 -1.48 7.76 -13.11
C ARG A 210 -2.07 7.22 -14.42
N HIS A 211 -1.25 7.06 -15.44
CA HIS A 211 -1.66 6.67 -16.80
C HIS A 211 -0.79 5.53 -17.34
N PRO A 212 -0.77 4.36 -16.69
CA PRO A 212 0.22 3.32 -16.96
C PRO A 212 0.09 2.69 -18.36
N TRP A 213 -1.06 2.85 -19.02
CA TRP A 213 -1.32 2.38 -20.39
C TRP A 213 -0.76 3.30 -21.49
N GLN A 214 -0.35 4.52 -21.13
CA GLN A 214 -0.03 5.56 -22.11
C GLN A 214 1.35 5.32 -22.74
N ASN A 215 1.42 5.38 -24.08
CA ASN A 215 2.65 5.39 -24.87
C ASN A 215 3.64 4.23 -24.58
N VAL A 216 3.13 3.08 -24.14
CA VAL A 216 3.96 1.99 -23.59
C VAL A 216 5.12 1.56 -24.51
N PRO A 217 4.92 1.26 -25.81
CA PRO A 217 6.04 0.86 -26.68
C PRO A 217 7.10 1.95 -26.85
N ALA A 218 6.70 3.22 -26.89
CA ALA A 218 7.61 4.34 -27.08
C ALA A 218 8.41 4.62 -25.80
N LEU A 219 7.77 4.60 -24.63
CA LEU A 219 8.45 4.71 -23.34
C LEU A 219 9.44 3.55 -23.13
N PHE A 220 9.06 2.33 -23.51
CA PHE A 220 9.97 1.18 -23.47
C PHE A 220 11.19 1.38 -24.39
N ALA A 221 11.00 1.93 -25.59
CA ALA A 221 12.13 2.27 -26.45
C ALA A 221 13.08 3.29 -25.80
N LEU A 222 12.56 4.25 -25.03
CA LEU A 222 13.40 5.19 -24.27
C LEU A 222 14.18 4.53 -23.14
N SER A 223 13.63 3.52 -22.46
CA SER A 223 14.40 2.78 -21.44
C SER A 223 15.60 2.04 -22.06
N LYS A 224 15.51 1.71 -23.35
CA LYS A 224 16.58 1.04 -24.12
C LYS A 224 17.51 1.98 -24.89
N ALA A 225 17.29 3.29 -24.83
CA ALA A 225 18.07 4.26 -25.61
C ALA A 225 19.55 4.38 -25.16
N GLY A 226 19.85 4.00 -23.91
CA GLY A 226 21.19 4.02 -23.32
C GLY A 226 21.46 5.28 -22.49
N PRO A 227 22.27 5.20 -21.42
CA PRO A 227 23.14 4.08 -21.02
C PRO A 227 22.45 2.85 -20.40
N ALA A 228 21.18 2.95 -19.99
CA ALA A 228 20.38 1.87 -19.39
C ALA A 228 21.13 1.06 -18.29
N PRO A 229 21.60 1.73 -17.22
CA PRO A 229 22.51 1.16 -16.24
C PRO A 229 21.86 0.16 -15.26
N TYR A 230 20.53 0.13 -15.15
CA TYR A 230 19.84 -0.66 -14.14
C TYR A 230 19.51 -2.06 -14.65
N GLN A 231 19.85 -3.06 -13.86
CA GLN A 231 19.56 -4.47 -14.16
C GLN A 231 19.00 -5.18 -12.91
N PRO A 232 18.08 -6.14 -13.08
CA PRO A 232 17.46 -6.51 -14.36
C PRO A 232 16.48 -5.44 -14.83
N ASP A 233 16.29 -5.35 -16.14
CA ASP A 233 15.28 -4.51 -16.77
C ASP A 233 14.41 -5.32 -17.75
N ARG A 234 13.32 -4.74 -18.27
CA ARG A 234 12.39 -5.45 -19.15
C ARG A 234 13.03 -5.83 -20.48
N VAL A 235 12.85 -7.07 -20.92
CA VAL A 235 13.27 -7.50 -22.28
C VAL A 235 12.23 -7.15 -23.34
N LEU A 236 10.95 -7.08 -22.95
CA LEU A 236 9.81 -6.74 -23.81
C LEU A 236 8.99 -5.62 -23.17
N PRO A 237 8.33 -4.76 -23.97
CA PRO A 237 7.43 -3.75 -23.42
C PRO A 237 6.34 -4.42 -22.55
N PRO A 238 6.02 -3.84 -21.37
CA PRO A 238 4.90 -4.35 -20.58
C PRO A 238 3.56 -4.06 -21.28
N SER A 239 2.44 -4.57 -20.76
CA SER A 239 1.10 -4.15 -21.20
C SER A 239 0.73 -2.77 -20.64
N ALA A 240 1.24 -2.45 -19.45
CA ALA A 240 1.14 -1.15 -18.79
C ALA A 240 2.30 -0.98 -17.80
N TRP A 241 2.69 0.26 -17.51
CA TRP A 241 3.70 0.59 -16.51
C TRP A 241 3.14 0.49 -15.09
N THR A 242 2.93 -0.73 -14.60
CA THR A 242 2.44 -1.00 -13.25
C THR A 242 3.52 -1.62 -12.37
N LEU A 243 3.59 -1.21 -11.11
CA LEU A 243 4.47 -1.80 -10.10
C LEU A 243 3.62 -2.50 -9.04
N ALA A 244 3.55 -3.82 -9.10
CA ALA A 244 2.78 -4.63 -8.15
C ALA A 244 3.73 -5.42 -7.24
N LEU A 245 3.59 -5.27 -5.93
CA LEU A 245 4.34 -6.05 -4.96
C LEU A 245 3.48 -7.20 -4.44
N ARG A 246 4.08 -8.38 -4.36
CA ARG A 246 3.47 -9.58 -3.80
C ARG A 246 3.90 -9.73 -2.34
N PHE A 247 2.91 -9.94 -1.46
CA PHE A 247 3.09 -10.25 -0.05
C PHE A 247 2.44 -11.59 0.26
N VAL A 248 3.12 -12.42 1.05
CA VAL A 248 2.67 -13.78 1.42
C VAL A 248 2.68 -14.01 2.93
N GLY A 249 2.71 -12.93 3.71
CA GLY A 249 2.82 -12.99 5.17
C GLY A 249 4.10 -13.70 5.62
N ASP A 250 3.95 -14.77 6.40
CA ASP A 250 5.04 -15.65 6.88
C ASP A 250 5.34 -16.83 5.93
N GLY A 251 4.66 -16.88 4.78
CA GLY A 251 4.78 -17.95 3.78
C GLY A 251 4.14 -19.28 4.18
N HIS A 252 3.43 -19.36 5.31
CA HIS A 252 2.87 -20.61 5.83
C HIS A 252 1.48 -20.45 6.50
N SER A 253 0.97 -19.24 6.62
CA SER A 253 -0.34 -18.95 7.22
C SER A 253 -1.43 -18.61 6.20
N ILE A 254 -1.05 -18.33 4.96
CA ILE A 254 -1.97 -17.90 3.88
C ILE A 254 -2.06 -19.00 2.83
N ASP A 255 -3.26 -19.50 2.57
CA ASP A 255 -3.55 -20.45 1.49
C ASP A 255 -4.98 -20.29 0.97
N GLY A 256 -5.08 -19.89 -0.29
CA GLY A 256 -6.33 -19.40 -0.88
C GLY A 256 -6.86 -18.15 -0.16
N PRO A 257 -6.12 -17.02 -0.15
CA PRO A 257 -6.65 -15.77 0.38
C PRO A 257 -7.89 -15.36 -0.43
N GLY A 258 -8.96 -15.02 0.28
CA GLY A 258 -10.23 -14.63 -0.31
C GLY A 258 -10.29 -13.13 -0.61
N ASN A 259 -11.31 -12.46 -0.10
CA ASN A 259 -11.44 -11.01 -0.24
C ASN A 259 -10.65 -10.28 0.85
N ILE A 260 -10.58 -8.96 0.71
CA ILE A 260 -9.92 -8.08 1.68
C ILE A 260 -10.85 -7.00 2.19
N ALA A 261 -10.59 -6.52 3.39
CA ALA A 261 -11.10 -5.26 3.91
C ALA A 261 -9.94 -4.38 4.38
N VAL A 262 -10.09 -3.06 4.27
CA VAL A 262 -9.06 -2.09 4.62
C VAL A 262 -9.56 -1.29 5.82
N ASP A 263 -8.84 -1.35 6.93
CA ASP A 263 -9.21 -0.59 8.12
C ASP A 263 -8.79 0.90 8.04
N ASP A 264 -9.21 1.68 9.04
CA ASP A 264 -8.96 3.13 9.13
C ASP A 264 -7.49 3.52 9.21
N ASP A 265 -6.60 2.60 9.55
CA ASP A 265 -5.14 2.77 9.54
C ASP A 265 -4.51 2.32 8.21
N GLY A 266 -5.30 1.72 7.32
CA GLY A 266 -4.90 1.17 6.03
C GLY A 266 -4.29 -0.23 6.09
N ASN A 267 -4.43 -0.95 7.21
CA ASN A 267 -4.05 -2.35 7.28
C ASN A 267 -5.05 -3.20 6.48
N ILE A 268 -4.56 -4.31 5.94
CA ILE A 268 -5.34 -5.19 5.08
C ILE A 268 -5.73 -6.43 5.86
N TRP A 269 -7.02 -6.60 6.10
CA TRP A 269 -7.60 -7.83 6.62
C TRP A 269 -7.93 -8.77 5.47
N VAL A 270 -7.55 -10.04 5.57
CA VAL A 270 -7.67 -11.03 4.49
C VAL A 270 -8.26 -12.31 5.03
N THR A 271 -9.35 -12.77 4.43
CA THR A 271 -9.91 -14.10 4.70
C THR A 271 -9.02 -15.19 4.13
N ASN A 272 -9.08 -16.38 4.72
CA ASN A 272 -8.25 -17.49 4.30
C ASN A 272 -9.09 -18.76 4.14
N ASN A 273 -9.12 -19.29 2.92
CA ASN A 273 -9.99 -20.41 2.57
C ASN A 273 -9.47 -21.73 3.16
N TYR A 274 -8.16 -21.98 3.06
CA TYR A 274 -7.59 -23.30 3.31
C TYR A 274 -6.48 -23.26 4.35
N GLN A 275 -6.32 -24.38 5.07
CA GLN A 275 -5.08 -24.61 5.82
C GLN A 275 -3.93 -24.69 4.84
N TYR A 276 -2.79 -24.10 5.19
CA TYR A 276 -1.64 -24.07 4.31
C TYR A 276 -1.12 -25.47 3.98
N ALA A 277 -0.95 -25.72 2.69
CA ALA A 277 -0.10 -26.78 2.18
C ALA A 277 0.95 -26.23 1.20
N PRO A 278 2.16 -26.82 1.14
CA PRO A 278 3.19 -26.41 0.19
C PRO A 278 2.79 -26.57 -1.29
N SER A 279 1.77 -27.40 -1.57
CA SER A 279 1.26 -27.65 -2.91
C SER A 279 -0.23 -27.36 -2.96
N ALA A 280 -0.64 -26.57 -3.96
CA ALA A 280 -2.05 -26.30 -4.24
C ALA A 280 -2.84 -27.55 -4.69
N GLN A 281 -2.19 -28.71 -4.84
CA GLN A 281 -2.84 -29.99 -5.14
C GLN A 281 -3.03 -30.86 -3.90
N THR A 282 -2.45 -30.49 -2.75
CA THR A 282 -2.65 -31.21 -1.51
C THR A 282 -4.05 -30.88 -0.97
N PRO A 283 -4.94 -31.87 -0.85
CA PRO A 283 -6.25 -31.61 -0.27
C PRO A 283 -6.09 -31.31 1.23
N VAL A 284 -6.80 -30.28 1.70
CA VAL A 284 -6.70 -29.73 3.05
C VAL A 284 -8.07 -29.34 3.58
N CYS A 285 -8.20 -29.25 4.90
CA CYS A 285 -9.38 -28.69 5.56
C CYS A 285 -9.39 -27.16 5.45
N GLY A 286 -10.50 -26.56 5.90
CA GLY A 286 -10.64 -25.11 5.96
C GLY A 286 -9.70 -24.46 6.97
N ALA A 287 -9.21 -23.27 6.63
CA ALA A 287 -8.41 -22.47 7.56
C ALA A 287 -9.27 -21.95 8.71
N ASN A 288 -8.67 -21.89 9.90
CA ASN A 288 -9.30 -21.33 11.10
C ASN A 288 -8.62 -20.02 11.51
N ASN A 289 -8.10 -19.28 10.54
CA ASN A 289 -7.32 -18.08 10.76
C ASN A 289 -7.80 -16.89 9.90
N LEU A 290 -7.58 -15.69 10.44
CA LEU A 290 -7.84 -14.41 9.80
C LEU A 290 -6.52 -13.63 9.76
N ILE A 291 -6.14 -13.13 8.60
CA ILE A 291 -4.87 -12.47 8.40
C ILE A 291 -5.06 -10.97 8.45
N ARG A 292 -4.15 -10.25 9.12
CA ARG A 292 -4.01 -8.80 8.98
C ARG A 292 -2.58 -8.46 8.60
N LEU A 293 -2.43 -7.66 7.56
CA LEU A 293 -1.15 -7.15 7.08
C LEU A 293 -1.07 -5.66 7.31
N THR A 294 0.10 -5.15 7.70
CA THR A 294 0.37 -3.71 7.69
C THR A 294 0.25 -3.16 6.26
N PRO A 295 0.10 -1.84 6.08
CA PRO A 295 0.06 -1.22 4.74
C PRO A 295 1.31 -1.49 3.91
N THR A 296 2.42 -1.85 4.56
CA THR A 296 3.71 -2.19 3.95
C THR A 296 3.92 -3.70 3.79
N GLY A 297 2.89 -4.52 4.05
CA GLY A 297 2.80 -5.93 3.71
C GLY A 297 3.46 -6.91 4.69
N GLN A 298 3.88 -6.45 5.87
CA GLN A 298 4.28 -7.33 6.96
C GLN A 298 3.03 -7.85 7.69
N ASN A 299 3.13 -8.99 8.38
CA ASN A 299 2.08 -9.39 9.32
C ASN A 299 1.91 -8.31 10.38
N PHE A 300 0.66 -7.93 10.64
CA PHE A 300 0.33 -7.07 11.75
C PHE A 300 0.64 -7.80 13.07
N PRO A 301 1.10 -7.12 14.13
CA PRO A 301 1.37 -7.76 15.42
C PRO A 301 0.18 -8.59 15.92
N GLY A 302 0.43 -9.88 16.20
CA GLY A 302 -0.61 -10.83 16.64
C GLY A 302 -1.36 -11.54 15.50
N SER A 303 -1.22 -11.11 14.25
CA SER A 303 -1.70 -11.87 13.09
C SER A 303 -0.82 -13.09 12.82
N PRO A 304 -1.38 -14.25 12.44
CA PRO A 304 -2.80 -14.49 12.16
C PRO A 304 -3.67 -14.67 13.42
N TYR A 305 -4.92 -14.19 13.36
CA TYR A 305 -5.91 -14.33 14.44
C TYR A 305 -6.72 -15.61 14.28
N THR A 306 -7.26 -16.15 15.39
CA THR A 306 -8.03 -17.40 15.42
C THR A 306 -9.23 -17.29 16.36
N GLY A 307 -10.15 -18.27 16.29
CA GLY A 307 -11.36 -18.32 17.13
C GLY A 307 -12.61 -17.83 16.41
N GLY A 308 -13.68 -17.56 17.17
CA GLY A 308 -14.91 -16.93 16.68
C GLY A 308 -15.73 -17.74 15.68
N GLY A 309 -15.43 -19.04 15.51
CA GLY A 309 -16.08 -19.90 14.52
C GLY A 309 -15.45 -19.88 13.13
N LEU A 310 -14.28 -19.26 12.95
CA LEU A 310 -13.58 -19.26 11.66
C LEU A 310 -13.45 -20.68 11.11
N SER A 311 -13.98 -20.88 9.91
CA SER A 311 -14.02 -22.19 9.27
C SER A 311 -14.01 -22.03 7.75
N GLY A 312 -12.81 -22.11 7.18
CA GLY A 312 -12.55 -21.94 5.74
C GLY A 312 -13.20 -20.69 5.17
N ALA A 313 -12.89 -19.54 5.80
CA ALA A 313 -13.51 -18.25 5.49
C ALA A 313 -13.30 -17.89 4.02
N GLY A 314 -14.41 -17.61 3.33
CA GLY A 314 -14.49 -17.45 1.88
C GLY A 314 -14.18 -16.03 1.41
N PHE A 315 -15.11 -15.43 0.67
CA PHE A 315 -15.00 -14.06 0.15
C PHE A 315 -15.53 -12.99 1.13
N GLY A 316 -16.29 -13.35 2.15
CA GLY A 316 -17.09 -12.39 2.90
C GLY A 316 -16.29 -11.79 4.03
N ILE A 317 -15.91 -10.53 3.88
CA ILE A 317 -15.29 -9.73 4.93
C ILE A 317 -15.70 -8.27 4.76
N ASP A 318 -16.06 -7.64 5.87
CA ASP A 318 -16.24 -6.19 5.93
C ASP A 318 -16.03 -5.69 7.37
N ILE A 319 -15.86 -4.38 7.53
CA ILE A 319 -15.51 -3.73 8.81
C ILE A 319 -16.62 -2.76 9.19
N ASP A 320 -17.11 -2.84 10.43
CA ASP A 320 -18.10 -1.89 10.95
C ASP A 320 -17.47 -0.59 11.47
N ASP A 321 -18.32 0.40 11.80
CA ASP A 321 -17.87 1.72 12.26
C ASP A 321 -17.08 1.68 13.60
N ASP A 322 -17.20 0.60 14.36
CA ASP A 322 -16.42 0.37 15.59
C ASP A 322 -15.06 -0.31 15.29
N GLY A 323 -14.77 -0.61 14.02
CA GLY A 323 -13.58 -1.30 13.56
C GLY A 323 -13.63 -2.82 13.75
N ASN A 324 -14.80 -3.40 14.07
CA ASN A 324 -14.94 -4.84 14.18
C ASN A 324 -15.05 -5.47 12.80
N VAL A 325 -14.45 -6.64 12.64
CA VAL A 325 -14.32 -7.35 11.38
C VAL A 325 -15.31 -8.51 11.33
N TRP A 326 -16.27 -8.43 10.41
CA TRP A 326 -17.27 -9.44 10.16
C TRP A 326 -16.79 -10.38 9.06
N VAL A 327 -16.76 -11.69 9.32
CA VAL A 327 -16.21 -12.69 8.39
C VAL A 327 -17.23 -13.80 8.12
N ALA A 328 -17.47 -14.11 6.85
CA ALA A 328 -18.32 -15.23 6.44
C ALA A 328 -17.55 -16.56 6.46
N ASN A 329 -18.03 -17.51 7.27
CA ASN A 329 -17.42 -18.84 7.36
C ASN A 329 -18.04 -19.77 6.29
N PHE A 330 -17.64 -19.53 5.04
CA PHE A 330 -18.11 -20.30 3.89
C PHE A 330 -17.88 -21.81 4.06
N GLY A 331 -16.73 -22.19 4.63
CA GLY A 331 -16.35 -23.59 4.84
C GLY A 331 -15.68 -24.21 3.63
N PHE A 332 -14.69 -23.55 3.02
CA PHE A 332 -13.87 -24.22 2.01
C PHE A 332 -13.07 -25.36 2.64
N ALA A 333 -13.26 -26.60 2.14
CA ALA A 333 -12.52 -27.77 2.58
C ALA A 333 -12.52 -28.85 1.49
N ALA A 334 -11.52 -29.73 1.52
CA ALA A 334 -11.55 -30.95 0.71
C ALA A 334 -12.73 -31.86 1.14
N PRO A 335 -13.30 -32.66 0.22
CA PRO A 335 -14.33 -33.63 0.59
C PRO A 335 -13.73 -34.77 1.44
N VAL A 336 -14.60 -35.51 2.13
CA VAL A 336 -14.24 -36.77 2.80
C VAL A 336 -13.71 -37.78 1.77
N PRO A 337 -12.59 -38.49 2.03
CA PRO A 337 -11.89 -38.59 3.32
C PRO A 337 -10.74 -37.60 3.53
N ASP A 338 -10.43 -36.74 2.54
CA ASP A 338 -9.21 -35.93 2.58
C ASP A 338 -9.26 -34.83 3.64
N CYS A 339 -10.42 -34.19 3.85
CA CYS A 339 -10.74 -33.55 5.12
C CYS A 339 -11.69 -34.48 5.89
N PRO A 340 -11.30 -35.01 7.06
CA PRO A 340 -12.10 -35.95 7.82
C PRO A 340 -13.49 -35.42 8.18
N GLU A 341 -14.46 -36.33 8.35
CA GLU A 341 -15.86 -35.97 8.62
C GLU A 341 -16.04 -35.08 9.86
N GLN A 342 -15.25 -35.31 10.93
CA GLN A 342 -15.30 -34.48 12.14
C GLN A 342 -14.72 -33.07 11.96
N ASP A 343 -13.93 -32.86 10.91
CA ASP A 343 -13.25 -31.59 10.58
C ASP A 343 -13.94 -30.85 9.43
N GLN A 344 -15.05 -31.41 8.90
CA GLN A 344 -15.84 -30.77 7.86
C GLN A 344 -16.49 -29.49 8.42
N PRO A 345 -16.42 -28.37 7.68
CA PRO A 345 -17.02 -27.13 8.11
C PRO A 345 -18.54 -27.24 8.13
N PRO A 346 -19.23 -26.53 9.05
CA PRO A 346 -20.69 -26.60 9.15
C PRO A 346 -21.39 -25.70 8.13
N HIS A 347 -20.65 -24.79 7.46
CA HIS A 347 -21.14 -23.86 6.44
C HIS A 347 -22.31 -22.96 6.90
N ASN A 348 -22.43 -22.66 8.19
CA ASN A 348 -23.65 -22.06 8.73
C ASN A 348 -23.38 -20.93 9.73
N SER A 349 -22.19 -20.34 9.71
CA SER A 349 -21.82 -19.30 10.68
C SER A 349 -21.08 -18.11 10.08
N VAL A 350 -21.03 -17.05 10.86
CA VAL A 350 -20.20 -15.86 10.62
C VAL A 350 -19.40 -15.55 11.89
N SER A 351 -18.19 -15.04 11.72
CA SER A 351 -17.30 -14.66 12.82
C SER A 351 -17.26 -13.14 12.98
N LEU A 352 -17.03 -12.68 14.21
CA LEU A 352 -16.81 -11.28 14.52
C LEU A 352 -15.52 -11.13 15.32
N PHE A 353 -14.64 -10.22 14.90
CA PHE A 353 -13.40 -9.88 15.59
C PHE A 353 -13.37 -8.41 15.95
N SER A 354 -12.78 -8.04 17.08
CA SER A 354 -12.48 -6.64 17.37
C SER A 354 -11.39 -6.10 16.43
N SER A 355 -11.21 -4.77 16.42
CA SER A 355 -10.12 -4.10 15.72
C SER A 355 -8.72 -4.57 16.12
N ASP A 356 -8.57 -5.19 17.29
CA ASP A 356 -7.31 -5.77 17.80
C ASP A 356 -7.17 -7.27 17.48
N GLY A 357 -8.15 -7.86 16.78
CA GLY A 357 -8.16 -9.28 16.39
C GLY A 357 -8.60 -10.24 17.49
N VAL A 358 -9.34 -9.76 18.49
CA VAL A 358 -9.97 -10.62 19.50
C VAL A 358 -11.30 -11.15 18.98
N ALA A 359 -11.52 -12.46 19.01
CA ALA A 359 -12.81 -13.04 18.66
C ALA A 359 -13.91 -12.57 19.63
N LEU A 360 -14.98 -11.99 19.08
CA LEU A 360 -16.17 -11.52 19.79
C LEU A 360 -17.37 -12.45 19.61
N SER A 361 -17.40 -13.22 18.52
CA SER A 361 -18.36 -14.31 18.33
C SER A 361 -18.01 -15.54 19.17
N PRO A 362 -18.99 -16.42 19.49
CA PRO A 362 -18.75 -17.72 20.15
C PRO A 362 -17.83 -18.65 19.34
N ASP A 363 -17.40 -19.76 19.94
CA ASP A 363 -16.53 -20.74 19.30
C ASP A 363 -17.14 -21.36 18.03
N GLU A 364 -18.47 -21.47 17.96
CA GLU A 364 -19.22 -21.90 16.78
C GLU A 364 -19.54 -20.78 15.77
N GLY A 365 -19.25 -19.52 16.12
CA GLY A 365 -19.67 -18.33 15.39
C GLY A 365 -21.16 -17.99 15.59
N PHE A 366 -21.63 -16.94 14.93
CA PHE A 366 -23.06 -16.61 14.92
C PHE A 366 -23.78 -17.39 13.83
N THR A 367 -24.86 -18.08 14.20
CA THR A 367 -25.61 -19.01 13.33
C THR A 367 -27.06 -18.57 13.06
N GLN A 368 -27.45 -17.42 13.61
CA GLN A 368 -28.81 -16.90 13.53
C GLN A 368 -29.16 -16.44 12.11
N GLY A 369 -30.45 -16.41 11.77
CA GLY A 369 -30.90 -15.83 10.50
C GLY A 369 -30.71 -16.70 9.26
N GLY A 370 -30.54 -18.02 9.41
CA GLY A 370 -30.57 -18.96 8.27
C GLY A 370 -29.32 -18.94 7.40
N ILE A 371 -28.16 -18.62 7.99
CA ILE A 371 -26.85 -18.63 7.33
C ILE A 371 -26.59 -20.00 6.71
N SER A 372 -26.23 -20.02 5.43
CA SER A 372 -25.96 -21.25 4.69
C SER A 372 -25.02 -21.00 3.53
N TRP A 373 -23.79 -21.48 3.66
CA TRP A 373 -22.66 -21.23 2.76
C TRP A 373 -22.53 -19.72 2.50
N PRO A 374 -22.32 -18.90 3.56
CA PRO A 374 -22.25 -17.45 3.43
C PRO A 374 -21.01 -17.06 2.63
N GLN A 375 -21.19 -16.18 1.66
CA GLN A 375 -20.18 -15.86 0.66
C GLN A 375 -19.80 -14.38 0.74
N GLY A 376 -20.70 -13.45 0.44
CA GLY A 376 -20.47 -12.02 0.55
C GLY A 376 -20.92 -11.46 1.89
N THR A 377 -20.19 -10.49 2.43
CA THR A 377 -20.51 -9.74 3.65
C THR A 377 -20.45 -8.24 3.31
N ILE A 378 -21.42 -7.45 3.78
CA ILE A 378 -21.30 -5.98 3.82
C ILE A 378 -21.82 -5.46 5.15
N VAL A 379 -21.18 -4.43 5.68
CA VAL A 379 -21.71 -3.60 6.76
C VAL A 379 -22.25 -2.31 6.12
N HIS A 380 -23.52 -2.04 6.35
CA HIS A 380 -24.16 -0.80 5.94
C HIS A 380 -23.91 0.29 6.99
N GLY A 381 -23.86 1.58 6.59
CA GLY A 381 -23.63 2.71 7.50
C GLY A 381 -24.69 2.94 8.59
N SER A 382 -25.77 2.14 8.63
CA SER A 382 -26.70 2.08 9.78
C SER A 382 -26.27 1.10 10.87
N GLY A 383 -25.18 0.36 10.65
CA GLY A 383 -24.73 -0.77 11.46
C GLY A 383 -25.36 -2.11 11.07
N ASP A 384 -26.23 -2.17 10.06
CA ASP A 384 -26.80 -3.44 9.60
C ASP A 384 -25.74 -4.28 8.88
N VAL A 385 -25.63 -5.56 9.23
CA VAL A 385 -24.66 -6.47 8.59
C VAL A 385 -25.40 -7.48 7.72
N TRP A 386 -25.00 -7.59 6.47
CA TRP A 386 -25.68 -8.37 5.43
C TRP A 386 -24.79 -9.49 4.92
N PHE A 387 -25.37 -10.68 4.75
CA PHE A 387 -24.68 -11.88 4.29
C PHE A 387 -25.41 -12.51 3.10
N ALA A 388 -24.71 -12.77 2.00
CA ALA A 388 -25.23 -13.53 0.87
C ALA A 388 -25.04 -15.04 1.12
N ASN A 389 -26.13 -15.79 1.17
CA ASN A 389 -26.10 -17.23 1.43
C ASN A 389 -26.26 -18.01 0.12
N CYS A 390 -25.16 -18.59 -0.37
CA CYS A 390 -25.21 -19.32 -1.63
C CYS A 390 -25.82 -20.72 -1.50
N GLY A 391 -25.94 -21.25 -0.28
CA GLY A 391 -26.41 -22.61 -0.03
C GLY A 391 -27.94 -22.76 -0.03
N ASN A 392 -28.68 -21.66 0.13
CA ASN A 392 -30.13 -21.67 0.25
C ASN A 392 -30.82 -20.48 -0.45
N ASP A 393 -30.15 -19.85 -1.41
CA ASP A 393 -30.71 -18.77 -2.25
C ASP A 393 -31.32 -17.61 -1.45
N SER A 394 -30.63 -17.20 -0.37
CA SER A 394 -31.14 -16.20 0.57
C SER A 394 -30.12 -15.11 0.92
N VAL A 395 -30.59 -14.07 1.59
CA VAL A 395 -29.75 -13.05 2.23
C VAL A 395 -30.10 -13.00 3.71
N THR A 396 -29.11 -12.96 4.59
CA THR A 396 -29.32 -12.73 6.03
C THR A 396 -28.94 -11.29 6.37
N VAL A 397 -29.73 -10.64 7.21
CA VAL A 397 -29.38 -9.35 7.81
C VAL A 397 -29.36 -9.47 9.33
N TYR A 398 -28.34 -8.89 9.97
CA TYR A 398 -28.27 -8.60 11.40
C TYR A 398 -28.51 -7.11 11.59
N PRO A 399 -29.74 -6.68 11.92
CA PRO A 399 -30.05 -5.27 12.13
C PRO A 399 -29.20 -4.69 13.27
N GLY A 400 -28.51 -3.58 13.02
CA GLY A 400 -27.56 -2.97 13.97
C GLY A 400 -26.45 -3.93 14.45
N GLY A 401 -26.11 -4.94 13.64
CA GLY A 401 -25.09 -5.93 13.97
C GLY A 401 -25.50 -6.93 15.04
N ASP A 402 -26.78 -6.97 15.45
CA ASP A 402 -27.27 -7.89 16.48
C ASP A 402 -27.73 -9.23 15.89
N PRO A 403 -27.03 -10.35 16.17
CA PRO A 403 -27.43 -11.68 15.72
C PRO A 403 -28.76 -12.13 16.33
N GLY A 404 -29.15 -11.62 17.50
CA GLY A 404 -30.43 -11.92 18.14
C GLY A 404 -31.64 -11.37 17.37
N SER A 405 -31.42 -10.35 16.55
CA SER A 405 -32.42 -9.68 15.71
C SER A 405 -32.38 -10.14 14.25
N ALA A 406 -31.61 -11.19 13.94
CA ALA A 406 -31.36 -11.64 12.59
C ALA A 406 -32.63 -11.96 11.79
N ARG A 407 -32.62 -11.60 10.51
CA ARG A 407 -33.71 -11.89 9.57
C ARG A 407 -33.16 -12.55 8.32
N GLN A 408 -33.84 -13.61 7.89
CA GLN A 408 -33.58 -14.22 6.59
C GLN A 408 -34.54 -13.63 5.55
N LEU A 409 -33.98 -13.21 4.42
CA LEU A 409 -34.72 -12.76 3.25
C LEU A 409 -34.66 -13.86 2.19
N ILE A 410 -35.83 -14.36 1.83
CA ILE A 410 -36.06 -15.43 0.84
C ILE A 410 -36.95 -14.91 -0.28
N ASP A 411 -37.19 -15.73 -1.31
CA ASP A 411 -38.04 -15.41 -2.46
C ASP A 411 -37.61 -14.14 -3.23
N LEU A 412 -36.30 -13.83 -3.18
CA LEU A 412 -35.71 -12.66 -3.82
C LEU A 412 -35.50 -12.82 -5.35
N GLY A 413 -35.79 -14.01 -5.90
CA GLY A 413 -35.50 -14.33 -7.30
C GLY A 413 -34.00 -14.44 -7.63
N ILE A 414 -33.17 -14.62 -6.60
CA ILE A 414 -31.72 -14.83 -6.71
C ILE A 414 -31.39 -16.32 -6.60
N VAL A 415 -30.29 -16.74 -7.20
CA VAL A 415 -29.78 -18.12 -7.12
C VAL A 415 -28.30 -18.04 -6.79
N LYS A 416 -27.91 -18.75 -5.73
CA LYS A 416 -26.54 -18.81 -5.21
C LYS A 416 -25.85 -17.44 -5.15
N PRO A 417 -26.43 -16.45 -4.43
CA PRO A 417 -25.83 -15.13 -4.37
C PRO A 417 -24.41 -15.20 -3.83
N PHE A 418 -23.49 -14.52 -4.51
CA PHE A 418 -22.06 -14.54 -4.19
C PHE A 418 -21.64 -13.27 -3.46
N GLY A 419 -21.96 -12.10 -4.02
CA GLY A 419 -21.55 -10.81 -3.47
C GLY A 419 -22.75 -9.93 -3.14
N LEU A 420 -22.48 -8.94 -2.30
CA LEU A 420 -23.38 -7.84 -1.98
C LEU A 420 -22.58 -6.55 -2.20
N ALA A 421 -23.27 -5.49 -2.59
CA ALA A 421 -22.68 -4.16 -2.74
C ALA A 421 -23.72 -3.13 -2.40
N GLU A 422 -23.32 -2.08 -1.69
CA GLU A 422 -24.17 -0.92 -1.45
C GLU A 422 -24.24 -0.05 -2.71
N GLY A 423 -25.45 0.34 -3.10
CA GLY A 423 -25.66 1.28 -4.19
C GLY A 423 -25.36 2.71 -3.75
N THR A 424 -24.85 3.56 -4.65
CA THR A 424 -24.58 4.99 -4.39
C THR A 424 -25.83 5.85 -4.17
N GLY A 425 -27.02 5.23 -4.09
CA GLY A 425 -28.32 5.89 -3.96
C GLY A 425 -28.75 6.26 -2.55
N GLY A 426 -28.07 5.75 -1.51
CA GLY A 426 -28.30 6.15 -0.11
C GLY A 426 -29.73 5.97 0.41
N THR A 427 -30.49 5.00 -0.11
CA THR A 427 -31.83 4.65 0.38
C THR A 427 -32.01 3.16 0.55
#